data_AF-A0A7Y4VYV8-F1
#
_entry.id   AF-A0A7Y4VYV8-F1
#
_cell.length_a   1.000
_cell.length_b   1.000
_cell.length_c   1.000
_cell.angle_alpha   90.00
_cell.angle_beta   90.00
_cell.angle_gamma   90.00
#
_symmetry.space_group_name_H-M   'P 1'
#
loop_
_entity.id
_entity.type
_entity.pdbx_description
1 polymer ?
#
loop_
_entity_poly.entity_id
_entity_poly.type
_entity_poly.pdbx_seq_one_letter_code
_entity_poly.pdbx_strand_id
1 'polypeptide(L)'
;MSRLSRRVVHLASAREWRGGQNQVLLLARALAARAGEVEQVVVTGRDTLLAERLREAGVPVRLVGWRIGLSPAALAGALRE
;
A
#
# COMPACT_ATOMS: atom_id res chain seq x y z
N MET A 1 -26.39 -6.50 -11.82
CA MET A 1 -25.20 -7.28 -11.41
C MET A 1 -24.31 -6.37 -10.57
N SER A 2 -24.26 -6.60 -9.26
CA SER A 2 -23.27 -5.94 -8.39
C SER A 2 -21.88 -6.33 -8.90
N ARG A 3 -21.10 -5.38 -9.42
CA ARG A 3 -19.67 -5.60 -9.65
C ARG A 3 -19.08 -5.82 -8.26
N LEU A 4 -18.60 -7.03 -7.95
CA LEU A 4 -17.82 -7.28 -6.75
C LEU A 4 -16.68 -6.26 -6.73
N SER A 5 -16.71 -5.31 -5.79
CA SER A 5 -15.59 -4.40 -5.58
C SER A 5 -14.38 -5.27 -5.23
N ARG A 6 -13.35 -5.23 -6.09
CA ARG A 6 -12.13 -5.99 -5.81
C ARG A 6 -11.30 -5.16 -4.86
N ARG A 7 -11.10 -5.68 -3.64
CA ARG A 7 -10.15 -5.10 -2.68
C ARG A 7 -8.75 -5.61 -2.96
N VAL A 8 -7.78 -4.71 -3.03
CA VAL A 8 -6.37 -5.02 -3.23
C VAL A 8 -5.54 -4.48 -2.06
N VAL A 9 -4.76 -5.36 -1.43
CA VAL A 9 -3.82 -4.98 -0.38
C VAL A 9 -2.41 -5.09 -0.93
N HIS A 10 -1.72 -3.96 -1.08
CA HIS A 10 -0.33 -3.92 -1.54
C HIS A 10 0.61 -4.00 -0.35
N LEU A 11 1.46 -5.02 -0.29
CA LEU A 11 2.49 -5.15 0.74
C LEU A 11 3.84 -4.69 0.20
N ALA A 12 4.40 -3.63 0.79
CA ALA A 12 5.70 -3.10 0.40
C ALA A 12 6.56 -2.78 1.62
N SER A 13 7.74 -3.41 1.74
CA SER A 13 8.64 -3.20 2.88
C SER A 13 9.26 -1.79 2.93
N ALA A 14 9.38 -1.11 1.77
CA ALA A 14 9.86 0.27 1.63
C ALA A 14 11.21 0.59 2.32
N ARG A 15 12.09 -0.41 2.46
CA ARG A 15 13.37 -0.26 3.17
C ARG A 15 14.31 0.79 2.53
N GLU A 16 14.24 0.95 1.21
CA GLU A 16 15.00 1.93 0.44
C GLU A 16 14.15 2.47 -0.71
N TRP A 17 14.50 3.65 -1.26
CA TRP A 17 13.85 4.18 -2.45
C TRP A 17 14.56 3.72 -3.72
N ARG A 18 13.97 2.74 -4.41
CA ARG A 18 14.44 2.23 -5.71
C ARG A 18 13.26 2.08 -6.67
N GLY A 19 13.51 1.53 -7.85
CA GLY A 19 12.51 1.32 -8.89
C GLY A 19 11.25 0.59 -8.40
N GLY A 20 11.39 -0.42 -7.52
CA GLY A 20 10.24 -1.16 -6.99
C GLY A 20 9.27 -0.30 -6.18
N GLN A 21 9.77 0.60 -5.32
CA GLN A 21 8.93 1.52 -4.54
C GLN A 21 8.26 2.55 -5.45
N ASN A 22 8.98 3.03 -6.46
CA ASN A 22 8.39 3.92 -7.46
C ASN A 22 7.27 3.23 -8.25
N GLN A 23 7.43 1.96 -8.60
CA GLN A 23 6.37 1.17 -9.24
C GLN A 23 5.14 1.00 -8.34
N VAL A 24 5.32 0.73 -7.04
CA VAL A 24 4.20 0.68 -6.08
C VAL A 24 3.46 2.01 -6.04
N LEU A 25 4.19 3.13 -5.97
CA LEU A 25 3.59 4.47 -5.96
C LEU A 25 2.79 4.75 -7.24
N LEU A 26 3.37 4.45 -8.41
CA LEU A 26 2.71 4.68 -9.70
C LEU A 26 1.44 3.82 -9.86
N LEU A 27 1.52 2.54 -9.49
CA LEU A 27 0.37 1.64 -9.51
C LEU A 27 -0.72 2.14 -8.58
N ALA A 28 -0.38 2.48 -7.34
CA ALA A 28 -1.37 2.89 -6.34
C ALA A 28 -2.02 4.23 -6.73
N ARG A 29 -1.28 5.17 -7.33
CA ARG A 29 -1.88 6.40 -7.90
C ARG A 29 -2.88 6.09 -9.03
N ALA A 30 -2.53 5.19 -9.94
CA ALA A 30 -3.39 4.81 -11.06
C ALA A 30 -4.66 4.06 -10.61
N LEU A 31 -4.59 3.30 -9.52
CA LEU A 31 -5.75 2.63 -8.93
C LEU A 31 -6.61 3.58 -8.09
N ALA A 32 -6.03 4.59 -7.45
CA ALA A 32 -6.78 5.60 -6.70
C ALA A 32 -7.70 6.41 -7.64
N ALA A 33 -7.25 6.67 -8.87
CA ALA A 33 -8.08 7.24 -9.92
C ALA A 33 -9.28 6.35 -10.34
N ARG A 34 -9.35 5.10 -9.86
CA ARG A 34 -10.40 4.11 -10.14
C ARG A 34 -11.09 3.63 -8.86
N ALA A 35 -11.16 4.46 -7.81
CA ALA A 35 -11.68 4.08 -6.49
C ALA A 35 -13.13 3.54 -6.48
N GLY A 36 -13.92 3.76 -7.54
CA GLY A 36 -15.26 3.17 -7.71
C GLY A 36 -15.28 1.74 -8.29
N GLU A 37 -14.13 1.25 -8.77
CA GLU A 37 -13.99 -0.09 -9.37
C GLU A 37 -13.08 -1.00 -8.54
N VAL A 38 -12.05 -0.42 -7.94
CA VAL A 38 -11.05 -1.12 -7.13
C VAL A 38 -10.85 -0.37 -5.83
N GLU A 39 -11.14 -1.02 -4.71
CA GLU A 39 -10.72 -0.53 -3.40
C GLU A 39 -9.29 -0.99 -3.16
N GLN A 40 -8.44 -0.11 -2.63
CA GLN A 40 -7.06 -0.46 -2.36
C GLN A 40 -6.51 0.20 -1.11
N VAL A 41 -5.50 -0.45 -0.54
CA VAL A 41 -4.66 0.11 0.51
C VAL A 41 -3.23 -0.39 0.33
N VAL A 42 -2.27 0.49 0.57
CA VAL A 42 -0.86 0.11 0.62
C VAL A 42 -0.44 -0.04 2.08
N VAL A 43 -0.01 -1.25 2.46
CA VAL A 43 0.59 -1.54 3.76
C VAL A 43 2.11 -1.40 3.62
N THR A 44 2.70 -0.42 4.30
CA THR A 44 4.13 -0.14 4.18
C THR A 44 4.79 0.33 5.46
N GLY A 45 6.12 0.44 5.44
CA GLY A 45 6.89 0.85 6.59
C GLY A 45 6.61 2.27 7.03
N ARG A 46 6.44 2.44 8.34
CA ARG A 46 6.47 3.74 8.98
C ARG A 46 7.80 4.45 8.66
N ASP A 47 7.74 5.77 8.51
CA ASP A 47 8.90 6.67 8.31
C ASP A 47 9.74 6.32 7.07
N THR A 48 9.09 5.80 6.02
CA THR A 48 9.73 5.53 4.72
C THR A 48 9.31 6.56 3.67
N LEU A 49 10.19 6.84 2.71
CA LEU A 49 9.88 7.72 1.58
C LEU A 49 8.67 7.26 0.76
N LEU A 50 8.41 5.95 0.71
CA LEU A 50 7.20 5.43 0.07
C LEU A 50 5.94 5.82 0.85
N ALA A 51 5.96 5.69 2.18
CA ALA A 51 4.83 6.10 3.02
C ALA A 51 4.51 7.59 2.87
N GLU A 52 5.53 8.44 2.86
CA GLU A 52 5.39 9.89 2.65
C GLU A 52 4.73 10.18 1.30
N ARG A 53 5.30 9.68 0.20
CA ARG A 53 4.80 9.97 -1.15
C ARG A 53 3.42 9.40 -1.44
N LEU A 54 3.05 8.29 -0.81
CA LEU A 54 1.68 7.74 -0.89
C LEU A 54 0.67 8.66 -0.22
N ARG A 55 1.01 9.23 0.95
CA ARG A 55 0.15 10.19 1.65
C ARG A 55 -0.02 11.48 0.87
N GLU A 56 1.08 12.04 0.36
CA GLU A 56 1.05 13.23 -0.50
C GLU A 56 0.18 13.01 -1.73
N ALA A 57 0.14 11.78 -2.26
CA ALA A 57 -0.68 11.41 -3.39
C ALA A 57 -2.15 11.09 -3.02
N GLY A 58 -2.56 11.23 -1.76
CA GLY A 58 -3.91 10.90 -1.30
C GLY A 58 -4.26 9.41 -1.38
N VAL A 59 -3.25 8.53 -1.47
CA VAL A 59 -3.47 7.08 -1.56
C VAL A 59 -3.71 6.52 -0.14
N PRO A 60 -4.72 5.65 0.07
CA PRO A 60 -4.91 4.97 1.34
C PRO A 60 -3.68 4.16 1.73
N VAL A 61 -3.11 4.47 2.89
CA VAL A 61 -1.88 3.82 3.39
C VAL A 61 -2.02 3.38 4.83
N ARG A 62 -1.62 2.14 5.10
CA ARG A 62 -1.52 1.57 6.44
C ARG A 62 -0.05 1.45 6.82
N LEU A 63 0.36 2.11 7.89
CA LEU A 63 1.74 2.03 8.38
C LEU A 63 1.94 0.86 9.33
N VAL A 64 3.07 0.17 9.17
CA VAL A 64 3.52 -0.88 10.09
C VAL A 64 4.99 -0.70 10.45
N GLY A 65 5.36 -1.14 11.66
CA GLY A 65 6.77 -1.23 12.05
C GLY A 65 7.38 -2.51 11.49
N TRP A 66 8.01 -2.44 10.31
CA TRP A 66 8.81 -3.57 9.81
C TRP A 66 10.09 -3.69 10.63
N ARG A 67 10.26 -4.81 11.35
CA ARG A 67 11.52 -5.14 12.02
C ARG A 67 12.37 -6.20 11.28
N ILE A 68 11.77 -6.98 10.36
CA ILE A 68 12.44 -8.03 9.56
C ILE A 68 11.66 -8.25 8.24
N GLY A 69 12.26 -8.93 7.24
CA GLY A 69 11.72 -9.16 5.88
C GLY A 69 10.32 -9.81 5.79
N LEU A 70 9.85 -10.40 6.89
CA LEU A 70 8.45 -10.74 7.15
C LEU A 70 8.12 -10.29 8.57
N SER A 71 7.22 -9.31 8.70
CA SER A 71 6.67 -8.92 10.00
C SER A 71 5.29 -9.55 10.14
N PRO A 72 5.05 -10.43 11.13
CA PRO A 72 3.72 -10.94 11.45
C PRO A 72 2.68 -9.82 11.65
N ALA A 73 3.12 -8.64 12.09
CA ALA A 73 2.26 -7.45 12.19
C ALA A 73 1.84 -6.89 10.82
N ALA A 74 2.68 -7.02 9.79
CA ALA A 74 2.31 -6.65 8.42
C ALA A 74 1.32 -7.64 7.81
N LEU A 75 1.48 -8.94 8.09
CA LEU A 75 0.51 -9.97 7.71
C LEU A 75 -0.83 -9.75 8.43
N ALA A 76 -0.81 -9.50 9.74
CA ALA A 76 -2.01 -9.18 10.51
C ALA A 76 -2.68 -7.87 10.05
N GLY A 77 -1.89 -6.87 9.65
CA GLY A 77 -2.40 -5.63 9.05
C GLY A 77 -3.10 -5.89 7.72
N ALA A 78 -2.52 -6.70 6.85
CA ALA A 78 -3.14 -7.08 5.57
C ALA A 78 -4.44 -7.89 5.76
N LEU A 79 -4.50 -8.77 6.76
CA LEU A 79 -5.69 -9.59 7.04
C LEU A 79 -6.83 -8.81 7.71
N ARG A 80 -6.60 -7.56 8.15
CA ARG A 80 -7.61 -6.70 8.78
C ARG A 80 -8.25 -5.69 7.82
N GLU A 81 -7.78 -5.67 6.57
CA GLU A 81 -8.32 -4.88 5.47
C GLU A 81 -9.16 -5.81 4.59
#